data_AF-A0A971WXS6-F1
#
_entry.id   AF-A0A971WXS6-F1
#
_cell.length_a   1.000
_cell.length_b   1.000
_cell.length_c   1.000
_cell.angle_alpha   90.00
_cell.angle_beta   90.00
_cell.angle_gamma   90.00
#
_symmetry.space_group_name_H-M   'P 1'
#
loop_
_entity.id
_entity.type
_entity.pdbx_description
1 polymer ?
#
loop_
_entity_poly.entity_id
_entity_poly.type
_entity_poly.pdbx_seq_one_letter_code
_entity_poly.pdbx_strand_id
1 'polypeptide(L)' 'MFILLSLICISAGYWCLRHMSQLDMDRAAMLPFADDPQAALRVESETGRACLPEHLAQQSALLA' A
#
# COMPACT_ATOMS: atom_id res chain seq x y z
N MET A 1 2.30 -30.31 16.37
CA MET A 1 1.68 -28.99 16.65
C MET A 1 2.22 -27.89 15.75
N PHE A 2 3.54 -27.66 15.67
CA PHE A 2 4.13 -26.58 14.83
C PHE A 2 3.83 -26.70 13.33
N ILE A 3 3.72 -27.93 12.80
CA ILE A 3 3.37 -28.15 11.38
C ILE A 3 1.95 -27.66 11.09
N LEU A 4 0.98 -27.98 11.95
CA LEU A 4 -0.40 -27.51 11.80
C LEU A 4 -0.48 -25.98 11.91
N LEU A 5 0.24 -25.39 12.87
CA LEU A 5 0.32 -23.92 13.00
C LEU A 5 0.90 -23.27 11.73
N SER A 6 1.98 -23.85 11.19
CA SER A 6 2.61 -23.36 9.96
C SER A 6 1.66 -23.42 8.77
N LEU A 7 0.95 -24.54 8.60
CA LEU A 7 -0.06 -24.69 7.52
C LEU A 7 -1.20 -23.69 7.67
N ILE A 8 -1.67 -23.44 8.91
CA ILE A 8 -2.70 -22.44 9.18
C ILE A 8 -2.20 -21.05 8.81
N CYS A 9 -1.00 -20.64 9.24
CA CYS A 9 -0.43 -19.33 8.90
C CYS A 9 -0.27 -19.13 7.38
N ILE A 10 0.23 -20.13 6.67
CA ILE A 10 0.41 -20.07 5.22
C ILE A 10 -0.95 -19.96 4.51
N SER A 11 -1.92 -20.78 4.90
CA SER A 11 -3.26 -20.76 4.29
C SER A 11 -4.01 -19.45 4.55
N ALA A 12 -3.88 -18.89 5.75
CA ALA A 12 -4.45 -17.59 6.10
C ALA A 12 -3.80 -16.45 5.30
N GLY A 13 -2.48 -16.45 5.17
CA GLY A 13 -1.75 -15.49 4.36
C GLY A 13 -2.17 -15.56 2.88
N TYR A 14 -2.25 -16.77 2.32
CA TYR A 14 -2.73 -16.98 0.96
C TYR A 14 -4.16 -16.46 0.77
N TRP A 15 -5.07 -16.73 1.70
CA TRP A 15 -6.44 -16.25 1.60
C TRP A 15 -6.55 -14.72 1.69
N CYS A 16 -5.76 -14.09 2.56
CA CYS A 16 -5.70 -12.64 2.70
C CYS A 16 -5.19 -11.95 1.43
N LEU A 17 -4.12 -12.50 0.83
CA LEU A 17 -3.49 -11.94 -0.38
C LEU A 17 -4.26 -12.27 -1.66
N ARG A 18 -5.06 -13.35 -1.69
CA ARG A 18 -5.81 -13.79 -2.89
C ARG A 18 -6.76 -12.73 -3.44
N HIS A 19 -7.24 -11.81 -2.60
CA HIS A 19 -8.19 -10.78 -3.01
C HIS A 19 -7.51 -9.43 -3.28
N MET A 20 -6.21 -9.32 -3.02
CA MET A 20 -5.49 -8.07 -3.21
C MET A 20 -5.13 -7.92 -4.69
N SER A 21 -5.67 -6.88 -5.34
CA SER A 21 -5.35 -6.57 -6.73
C SER A 21 -3.90 -6.09 -6.84
N GLN A 22 -3.27 -6.26 -8.00
CA GLN A 22 -1.96 -5.63 -8.29
C GLN A 22 -2.02 -4.12 -8.04
N LEU A 23 -3.16 -3.49 -8.32
CA LEU A 23 -3.36 -2.07 -8.10
C LEU A 23 -3.39 -1.69 -6.61
N ASP A 24 -3.91 -2.57 -5.75
CA ASP A 24 -3.90 -2.36 -4.29
C ASP A 24 -2.51 -2.58 -3.70
N MET A 25 -1.76 -3.54 -4.26
CA MET A 25 -0.35 -3.78 -3.90
C MET A 25 0.52 -2.58 -4.29
N ASP A 26 0.35 -2.07 -5.51
CA ASP A 26 1.06 -0.88 -5.98
C ASP A 26 0.76 0.34 -5.09
N ARG A 27 -0.50 0.54 -4.70
CA ARG A 27 -0.90 1.61 -3.77
C ARG A 27 -0.28 1.43 -2.38
N ALA A 28 -0.27 0.21 -1.86
CA ALA A 28 0.36 -0.09 -0.57
C ALA A 28 1.88 0.13 -0.59
N ALA A 29 2.53 -0.13 -1.74
CA ALA A 29 3.95 0.14 -1.93
C ALA A 29 4.28 1.64 -1.94
N MET A 30 3.30 2.50 -2.24
CA MET A 30 3.48 3.95 -2.23
C MET A 30 3.29 4.61 -0.85
N LEU A 31 2.64 3.92 0.10
CA LEU A 31 2.37 4.44 1.45
C LEU A 31 3.62 4.96 2.18
N PRO A 32 4.78 4.27 2.16
CA PRO A 32 6.00 4.73 2.85
C PRO A 32 6.57 6.04 2.32
N PHE A 33 6.20 6.44 1.09
CA PHE A 33 6.65 7.69 0.48
C PHE A 33 5.68 8.85 0.70
N ALA A 34 4.48 8.58 1.24
CA ALA A 34 3.46 9.59 1.49
C ALA A 34 3.84 10.59 2.61
N ASP A 35 4.77 10.22 3.50
CA ASP A 35 5.23 11.07 4.60
C ASP A 35 6.24 12.15 4.17
N ASP A 36 6.93 11.98 3.03
CA ASP A 36 7.87 12.96 2.47
C ASP A 36 7.36 13.47 1.11
N PRO A 37 6.93 14.74 1.01
CA PRO A 37 6.38 15.28 -0.23
C PRO A 37 7.39 15.28 -1.39
N GLN A 38 8.69 15.39 -1.12
CA GLN A 38 9.70 15.31 -2.18
C GLN A 38 9.90 13.88 -2.67
N ALA A 39 9.82 12.90 -1.78
CA ALA A 39 9.88 11.49 -2.15
C ALA A 39 8.62 11.05 -2.90
N ALA A 40 7.43 11.48 -2.45
CA ALA A 40 6.17 11.25 -3.13
C ALA A 40 6.22 11.78 -4.58
N LEU A 41 6.63 13.03 -4.79
CA LEU A 41 6.71 13.63 -6.13
C LEU A 41 7.68 12.90 -7.06
N ARG A 42 8.85 12.48 -6.55
CA ARG A 42 9.80 11.68 -7.34
C ARG A 42 9.20 10.35 -7.76
N VAL A 43 8.65 9.61 -6.79
CA VAL A 43 8.09 8.27 -7.03
C VAL A 43 6.86 8.34 -7.93
N GLU A 44 6.02 9.38 -7.79
CA GLU A 44 4.90 9.66 -8.70
C GLU A 44 5.38 9.94 -10.13
N SER A 45 6.45 10.76 -10.28
CA SER A 45 6.99 11.10 -11.60
C SER A 45 7.63 9.90 -12.31
N GLU A 46 8.26 9.00 -11.54
CA GLU A 46 8.94 7.81 -12.07
C GLU A 46 7.96 6.65 -12.32
N THR A 47 6.96 6.48 -11.45
CA THR A 47 6.05 5.32 -11.47
C THR A 47 4.71 5.63 -12.15
N GLY A 48 4.41 6.92 -12.38
CA GLY A 48 3.15 7.41 -12.95
C GLY A 48 1.91 7.14 -12.07
N ARG A 49 2.11 6.78 -10.81
CA ARG A 49 1.06 6.38 -9.86
C ARG A 49 1.06 7.34 -8.69
N ALA A 50 -0.12 7.85 -8.33
CA ALA A 50 -0.29 8.73 -7.17
C ALA A 50 0.15 8.02 -5.87
N CYS A 51 1.01 8.69 -5.10
CA CYS A 51 1.46 8.24 -3.80
C CYS A 51 0.43 8.52 -2.71
N LEU A 52 -0.37 9.57 -2.87
CA LEU A 52 -1.38 9.96 -1.89
C LEU A 52 -2.76 9.39 -2.27
N PRO A 53 -3.42 8.63 -1.38
CA PRO A 53 -4.81 8.25 -1.58
C PRO A 53 -5.67 9.52 -1.70
N GLU A 54 -6.62 9.59 -2.64
CA GLU A 54 -7.40 10.82 -2.89
C GLU A 54 -8.08 11.39 -1.65
N HIS A 55 -8.47 10.53 -0.69
CA HIS A 55 -9.05 10.95 0.58
C HIS A 55 -8.05 11.66 1.52
N LEU A 56 -6.79 11.24 1.51
CA LEU A 56 -5.71 11.88 2.28
C LEU A 56 -5.22 13.16 1.60
N ALA A 57 -5.14 13.18 0.27
CA ALA A 57 -4.83 14.38 -0.51
C ALA A 57 -5.84 15.51 -0.27
N GLN A 58 -7.12 15.15 -0.20
CA GLN A 58 -8.17 16.11 0.08
C GLN A 58 -8.16 16.62 1.54
N GLN A 59 -7.81 15.75 2.50
CA GLN A 59 -7.63 16.18 3.90
C GLN A 59 -6.41 17.08 4.10
N SER A 60 -5.27 16.79 3.46
CA SER A 60 -4.09 17.66 3.53
C SER A 60 -4.34 19.02 2.88
N ALA A 61 -5.08 19.08 1.78
CA ALA A 61 -5.43 20.34 1.12
C ALA A 61 -6.44 21.19 1.89
N LEU A 62 -7.25 20.58 2.77
CA LEU A 62 -8.17 21.29 3.67
C LEU A 62 -7.49 21.78 4.96
N LEU A 63 -6.34 21.22 5.30
CA LEU A 63 -5.56 21.56 6.51
C LEU A 63 -4.33 22.43 6.22
N ALA A 64 -4.04 22.72 4.95
CA ALA A 64 -2.99 23.63 4.48
C ALA A 64 -3.56 24.99 4.08
#